data_AF-A0A3B5QHR1-F1
#
_entry.id   AF-A0A3B5QHR1-F1
#
_cell.length_a   1.000
_cell.length_b   1.000
_cell.length_c   1.000
_cell.angle_alpha   90.00
_cell.angle_beta   90.00
_cell.angle_gamma   90.00
#
_symmetry.space_group_name_H-M   'P 1'
#
loop_
_entity.id
_entity.type
_entity.pdbx_description
1 polymer ?
#
loop_
_entity_poly.entity_id
_entity_poly.type
_entity_poly.pdbx_seq_one_letter_code
_entity_poly.pdbx_strand_id
1 'polypeptide(L)'
;SGAWSSSQVAQWLQDEGFRQYVDLLCSQHRIDGVSLLALTEADLRDPPLSLTVLGHIKQLSVALRRLQRENKAELEELGLWPPDCAPGAALCQTHSSGRFRQPMVGRLDPEVWKTVISSVYVFLVCGLTSFVMVIVHERVPDMRTYPPLPDIFLDSVPRIPWAFVMAEACGLILCYMFLLILLLHKHRSILLRRLCSLMGTVFLLRCCTMFVTSLSVPGQHLKCSYGDTWGKIQRALAIWSGFGMTLTGVQTCGDYMFSGHTVVITMLNFFVTEYTPRNWNLIHTISWVLNLFGIFFILAAHEHYSIDVFIAFYITTRLFLYYHTLANTRAFQHSRRARIWFPMFSFFECNVNGPVPNQYHWPFSKPAFMKTLIG
;
A
#
# COMPACT_ATOMS: atom_id res chain seq x y z
N SER A 1 6.11 15.12 43.73
CA SER A 1 7.47 14.70 44.18
C SER A 1 8.58 15.60 43.61
N GLY A 2 8.24 16.65 42.85
CA GLY A 2 9.21 17.58 42.28
C GLY A 2 10.03 18.38 43.30
N ALA A 3 9.60 18.45 44.56
CA ALA A 3 10.33 19.10 45.64
C ALA A 3 11.28 18.18 46.43
N TRP A 4 11.53 16.94 45.97
CA TRP A 4 12.37 16.01 46.72
C TRP A 4 13.84 16.42 46.73
N SER A 5 14.43 16.50 47.91
CA SER A 5 15.89 16.63 48.06
C SER A 5 16.59 15.31 47.71
N SER A 6 17.90 15.37 47.44
CA SER A 6 18.71 14.17 47.18
C SER A 6 18.65 13.14 48.32
N SER A 7 18.43 13.57 49.56
CA SER A 7 18.19 12.69 50.71
C SER A 7 16.85 11.96 50.67
N GLN A 8 15.79 12.60 50.16
CA GLN A 8 14.47 11.99 49.99
C GLN A 8 14.47 11.02 48.80
N VAL A 9 15.20 11.34 47.73
CA VAL A 9 15.45 10.42 46.61
C VAL A 9 16.23 9.18 47.10
N ALA A 10 17.23 9.37 47.96
CA ALA A 10 17.99 8.27 48.56
C ALA A 10 17.08 7.32 49.36
N GLN A 11 16.15 7.87 50.14
CA GLN A 11 15.18 7.06 50.90
C GLN A 11 14.24 6.29 49.97
N TRP A 12 13.70 6.93 48.93
CA TRP A 12 12.86 6.26 47.93
C TRP A 12 13.59 5.12 47.21
N LEU A 13 14.85 5.32 46.82
CA LEU A 13 15.67 4.27 46.21
C LEU A 13 15.88 3.08 47.16
N GLN A 14 15.95 3.30 48.47
CA GLN A 14 16.08 2.22 49.45
C GLN A 14 14.78 1.43 49.60
N ASP A 15 13.63 2.10 49.55
CA ASP A 15 12.30 1.49 49.65
C ASP A 15 11.97 0.64 48.42
N GLU A 16 12.40 1.07 47.23
CA GLU A 16 12.26 0.32 45.98
C GLU A 16 13.32 -0.79 45.79
N GLY A 17 14.24 -0.96 46.76
CA GLY A 17 15.22 -2.05 46.78
C GLY A 17 16.54 -1.76 46.04
N PHE A 18 16.82 -0.51 45.67
CA PHE A 18 18.03 -0.07 44.95
C PHE A 18 19.11 0.53 45.85
N ARG A 19 19.28 0.00 47.08
CA ARG A 19 20.22 0.53 48.08
C ARG A 19 21.66 0.73 47.57
N GLN A 20 22.13 -0.20 46.73
CA GLN A 20 23.47 -0.18 46.15
C GLN A 20 23.75 0.99 45.19
N TYR A 21 22.70 1.65 44.69
CA TYR A 21 22.82 2.78 43.75
C TYR A 21 22.59 4.13 44.41
N VAL A 22 22.31 4.17 45.71
CA VAL A 22 22.08 5.40 46.47
C VAL A 22 23.33 6.28 46.46
N ASP A 23 24.51 5.71 46.74
CA ASP A 23 25.75 6.48 46.74
C ASP A 23 26.12 7.02 45.35
N LEU A 24 25.86 6.24 44.31
CA LEU A 24 26.08 6.64 42.92
C LEU A 24 25.11 7.77 42.52
N LEU A 25 23.81 7.54 42.64
CA LEU A 25 22.78 8.47 42.15
C LEU A 25 22.68 9.73 43.01
N CYS A 26 22.70 9.60 44.33
CA CYS A 26 22.47 10.72 45.26
C CYS A 26 23.76 11.37 45.76
N SER A 27 24.82 10.61 46.05
CA SER A 27 26.07 11.18 46.60
C SER A 27 27.02 11.66 45.50
N GLN A 28 27.17 10.92 44.40
CA GLN A 28 28.05 11.29 43.29
C GLN A 28 27.35 12.19 42.26
N HIS A 29 26.15 11.82 41.80
CA HIS A 29 25.42 12.55 40.76
C HIS A 29 24.40 13.57 41.27
N ARG A 30 24.20 13.66 42.59
CA ARG A 30 23.32 14.63 43.27
C ARG A 30 21.91 14.73 42.66
N ILE A 31 21.35 13.58 42.29
CA ILE A 31 20.01 13.51 41.67
C ILE A 31 18.95 13.92 42.70
N ASP A 32 18.22 14.98 42.37
CA ASP A 32 17.06 15.50 43.10
C ASP A 32 15.74 15.00 42.50
N GLY A 33 14.60 15.35 43.09
CA GLY A 33 13.29 14.86 42.66
C GLY A 33 12.96 15.18 41.21
N VAL A 34 13.31 16.38 40.74
CA VAL A 34 13.10 16.81 39.35
C VAL A 34 13.99 16.00 38.40
N SER A 35 15.28 15.86 38.73
CA SER A 35 16.21 15.06 37.91
C SER A 35 15.79 13.59 37.88
N LEU A 36 15.33 13.03 39.00
CA LEU A 36 14.83 11.66 39.09
C LEU A 36 13.63 11.45 38.14
N LEU A 37 12.69 12.39 38.11
CA LEU A 37 11.54 12.34 37.20
C LEU A 37 11.94 12.53 35.72
N ALA A 38 13.06 13.21 35.45
CA ALA A 38 13.57 13.41 34.09
C ALA A 38 14.44 12.25 33.58
N LEU A 39 14.89 11.33 34.45
CA LEU A 39 15.77 10.23 34.06
C LEU A 39 15.13 9.29 33.05
N THR A 40 15.90 8.97 32.01
CA THR A 40 15.54 7.99 30.99
C THR A 40 16.33 6.70 31.13
N GLU A 41 15.91 5.64 30.41
CA GLU A 41 16.67 4.39 30.37
C GLU A 41 18.07 4.57 29.75
N ALA A 42 18.23 5.56 28.86
CA ALA A 42 19.53 5.87 28.25
C ALA A 42 20.49 6.44 29.29
N ASP A 43 20.03 7.36 30.14
CA ASP A 43 20.86 7.98 31.18
C ASP A 43 21.38 6.96 32.19
N LEU A 44 20.59 5.91 32.47
CA LEU A 44 21.00 4.80 33.34
C LEU A 44 22.08 3.91 32.71
N ARG A 45 22.07 3.77 31.38
CA ARG A 45 22.93 2.84 30.63
C ARG A 45 24.24 3.48 30.18
N ASP A 46 24.15 4.73 29.73
CA ASP A 46 25.26 5.45 29.14
C ASP A 46 26.04 6.20 30.26
N PRO A 47 27.32 6.56 30.03
CA PRO A 47 28.03 7.44 30.95
C PRO A 47 27.26 8.76 31.10
N PRO A 48 27.10 9.29 32.32
CA PRO A 48 28.02 9.08 33.45
C PRO A 48 27.60 8.01 34.48
N LEU A 49 26.38 7.44 34.41
CA LEU A 49 25.92 6.44 35.40
C LEU A 49 26.39 5.03 35.07
N SER A 50 26.38 4.64 33.79
CA SER A 50 26.97 3.38 33.29
C SER A 50 26.61 2.13 34.11
N LEU A 51 25.32 1.95 34.46
CA LEU A 51 24.88 0.77 35.19
C LEU A 51 25.17 -0.51 34.39
N THR A 52 25.85 -1.48 35.01
CA THR A 52 26.31 -2.70 34.33
C THR A 52 25.27 -3.82 34.34
N VAL A 53 24.36 -3.82 35.32
CA VAL A 53 23.38 -4.89 35.53
C VAL A 53 22.05 -4.55 34.85
N LEU A 54 21.78 -5.17 33.70
CA LEU A 54 20.57 -4.95 32.91
C LEU A 54 19.26 -5.17 33.70
N GLY A 55 19.24 -6.14 34.62
CA GLY A 55 18.08 -6.42 35.47
C GLY A 55 17.69 -5.22 36.33
N HIS A 56 18.68 -4.59 36.98
CA HIS A 56 18.45 -3.42 37.81
C HIS A 56 18.06 -2.20 36.99
N ILE A 57 18.67 -2.00 35.81
CA ILE A 57 18.28 -0.92 34.87
C ILE A 57 16.79 -1.04 34.54
N LYS A 58 16.32 -2.25 34.22
CA LYS A 58 14.91 -2.49 33.87
C LYS A 58 13.99 -2.30 35.07
N GLN A 59 14.32 -2.85 36.23
CA GLN A 59 13.51 -2.67 37.43
C GLN A 59 13.41 -1.19 37.84
N LEU A 60 14.53 -0.46 37.81
CA LEU A 60 14.55 0.97 38.12
C LEU A 60 13.77 1.78 37.08
N SER A 61 13.88 1.45 35.78
CA SER A 61 13.10 2.12 34.72
C SER A 61 11.58 1.95 34.90
N VAL A 62 11.14 0.82 35.47
CA VAL A 62 9.72 0.57 35.76
C VAL A 62 9.28 1.38 36.97
N ALA A 63 10.08 1.40 38.04
CA ALA A 63 9.82 2.22 39.23
C ALA A 63 9.74 3.71 38.88
N LEU A 64 10.68 4.22 38.05
CA LEU A 64 10.66 5.60 37.55
C LEU A 64 9.40 5.91 36.76
N ARG A 65 8.97 5.04 35.83
CA ARG A 65 7.73 5.26 35.06
C ARG A 65 6.48 5.26 35.94
N ARG A 66 6.47 4.47 37.02
CA ARG A 66 5.39 4.48 37.99
C ARG A 66 5.35 5.83 38.72
N LEU A 67 6.50 6.28 39.21
CA LEU A 67 6.63 7.57 39.89
C LEU A 67 6.26 8.76 38.97
N GLN A 68 6.68 8.71 37.70
CA GLN A 68 6.32 9.71 36.69
C GLN A 68 4.81 9.76 36.43
N ARG A 69 4.14 8.60 36.40
CA ARG A 69 2.68 8.55 36.23
C ARG A 69 1.93 9.12 37.44
N GLU A 70 2.43 8.86 38.64
CA GLU A 70 1.86 9.40 39.88
C GLU A 70 2.02 10.93 39.98
N ASN A 71 3.03 11.51 39.32
CA ASN A 71 3.32 12.95 39.32
C ASN A 71 3.12 13.61 37.94
N LYS A 72 2.18 13.10 37.12
CA LYS A 72 1.94 13.59 35.74
C LYS A 72 1.73 15.11 35.67
N ALA A 73 0.93 15.68 36.58
CA ALA A 73 0.62 17.11 36.58
C ALA A 73 1.87 17.99 36.78
N GLU A 74 2.79 17.59 37.66
CA GLU A 74 4.05 18.32 37.88
C GLU A 74 4.99 18.22 36.66
N LEU A 75 5.02 17.07 35.99
CA LEU A 75 5.81 16.85 34.77
C LEU A 75 5.28 17.68 33.58
N GLU A 76 3.98 17.91 33.51
CA GLU A 76 3.34 18.77 32.51
C GLU A 76 3.67 20.25 32.74
N GLU A 77 3.64 20.73 34.00
CA GLU A 77 4.07 22.10 34.35
C GLU A 77 5.54 22.37 34.04
N LEU A 78 6.40 21.36 34.20
CA LEU A 78 7.84 21.44 33.89
C LEU A 78 8.16 21.26 32.40
N GLY A 79 7.17 20.96 31.55
CA GLY A 79 7.38 20.70 30.12
C GLY A 79 8.17 19.42 29.81
N LEU A 80 8.32 18.53 30.79
CA LEU A 80 9.07 17.27 30.69
C LEU A 80 8.17 16.08 30.36
N TRP A 81 6.86 16.22 30.51
CA TRP A 81 5.91 15.23 30.03
C TRP A 81 5.76 15.33 28.50
N PRO A 82 5.93 14.24 27.74
CA PRO A 82 5.61 14.28 26.32
C PRO A 82 4.14 14.70 26.17
N PRO A 83 3.81 15.74 25.37
CA PRO A 83 2.43 16.15 25.18
C PRO A 83 1.63 14.94 24.74
N ASP A 84 0.48 14.70 25.39
CA ASP A 84 -0.38 13.54 25.14
C ASP A 84 -0.58 13.40 23.63
N CYS A 85 0.25 12.55 23.03
CA CYS A 85 0.06 12.10 21.67
C CYS A 85 -1.18 11.24 21.74
N ALA A 86 -2.24 11.71 21.09
CA ALA A 86 -3.26 10.84 20.53
C ALA A 86 -2.58 9.53 20.07
N PRO A 87 -3.15 8.36 20.42
CA PRO A 87 -2.42 7.12 20.56
C PRO A 87 -1.67 6.76 19.28
N GLY A 88 -0.36 7.01 19.23
CA GLY A 88 0.46 6.65 18.07
C GLY A 88 1.59 7.62 17.71
N ALA A 89 2.47 7.95 18.65
CA ALA A 89 3.79 8.52 18.30
C ALA A 89 4.86 8.04 19.27
N ALA A 90 5.26 6.77 19.12
CA ALA A 90 6.51 6.26 19.66
C ALA A 90 7.41 5.82 18.48
N LEU A 91 8.26 6.73 18.04
CA LEU A 91 9.53 6.49 17.35
C LEU A 91 10.47 7.56 17.93
N CYS A 92 11.73 7.34 18.26
CA CYS A 92 12.58 6.17 18.11
C CYS A 92 13.90 6.55 18.80
N GLN A 93 14.21 5.99 19.96
CA GLN A 93 15.59 5.76 20.38
C GLN A 93 15.59 4.49 21.22
N THR A 94 16.01 3.39 20.62
CA THR A 94 16.57 2.24 21.35
C THR A 94 17.34 1.39 20.35
N HIS A 95 18.65 1.58 20.33
CA HIS A 95 19.57 0.64 19.73
C HIS A 95 19.64 -0.63 20.59
N SER A 96 19.09 -1.69 20.02
CA SER A 96 19.51 -3.10 20.06
C SER A 96 20.22 -3.63 21.31
N SER A 97 19.56 -4.55 22.01
CA SER A 97 20.17 -5.85 22.37
C SER A 97 19.12 -6.95 22.50
N GLY A 98 19.20 -7.92 21.59
CA GLY A 98 19.02 -9.35 21.83
C GLY A 98 17.81 -9.85 22.63
N ARG A 99 16.58 -9.59 22.19
CA ARG A 99 15.47 -10.53 22.42
C ARG A 99 14.62 -10.58 21.16
N PHE A 100 14.44 -11.77 20.61
CA PHE A 100 13.42 -12.11 19.64
C PHE A 100 12.06 -11.63 20.18
N ARG A 101 11.69 -10.37 19.90
CA ARG A 101 10.33 -9.89 20.08
C ARG A 101 9.54 -10.58 18.98
N GLN A 102 8.76 -11.57 19.38
CA GLN A 102 7.61 -11.99 18.59
C GLN A 102 6.88 -10.72 18.12
N PRO A 103 6.63 -10.56 16.81
CA PRO A 103 5.99 -9.36 16.32
C PRO A 103 4.60 -9.32 16.97
N MET A 104 4.35 -8.34 17.83
CA MET A 104 2.99 -7.98 18.19
C MET A 104 2.26 -7.72 16.87
N VAL A 105 1.45 -8.71 16.46
CA VAL A 105 0.53 -8.64 15.34
C VAL A 105 -0.35 -7.45 15.65
N GLY A 106 -0.13 -6.34 14.94
CA GLY A 106 -0.97 -5.16 15.10
C GLY A 106 -2.42 -5.56 14.84
N ARG A 107 -3.35 -5.03 15.64
CA ARG A 107 -4.78 -5.13 15.33
C ARG A 107 -5.00 -4.58 13.92
N LEU A 108 -5.26 -5.46 12.95
CA LEU A 108 -5.68 -5.08 11.61
C LEU A 108 -7.20 -4.95 11.63
N ASP A 109 -7.70 -3.86 12.21
CA ASP A 109 -9.13 -3.62 12.28
C ASP A 109 -9.67 -3.27 10.87
N PRO A 110 -10.79 -3.89 10.43
CA PRO A 110 -11.34 -3.66 9.10
C PRO A 110 -11.99 -2.28 9.03
N GLU A 111 -11.23 -1.29 8.55
CA GLU A 111 -11.73 0.07 8.32
C GLU A 111 -12.49 0.15 6.99
N VAL A 112 -13.75 -0.32 7.01
CA VAL A 112 -14.59 -0.38 5.81
C VAL A 112 -14.80 1.00 5.19
N TRP A 113 -14.92 2.06 5.98
CA TRP A 113 -15.10 3.43 5.49
C TRP A 113 -13.95 3.89 4.58
N LYS A 114 -12.68 3.57 4.92
CA LYS A 114 -11.51 3.87 4.08
C LYS A 114 -11.55 3.09 2.77
N THR A 115 -12.09 1.88 2.81
CA THR A 115 -12.29 1.04 1.63
C THR A 115 -13.33 1.65 0.70
N VAL A 116 -14.42 2.18 1.24
CA VAL A 116 -15.45 2.90 0.48
C VAL A 116 -14.84 4.13 -0.20
N ILE A 117 -14.08 4.95 0.53
CA ILE A 117 -13.41 6.13 -0.07
C ILE A 117 -12.46 5.73 -1.20
N SER A 118 -11.65 4.69 -0.99
CA SER A 118 -10.75 4.18 -2.04
C SER A 118 -11.51 3.66 -3.26
N SER A 119 -12.66 3.02 -3.04
CA SER A 119 -13.53 2.52 -4.11
C SER A 119 -14.20 3.66 -4.89
N VAL A 120 -14.67 4.71 -4.20
CA VAL A 120 -15.19 5.93 -4.85
C VAL A 120 -14.10 6.61 -5.66
N TYR A 121 -12.87 6.70 -5.12
CA TYR A 121 -11.73 7.27 -5.83
C TYR A 121 -11.46 6.56 -7.16
N VAL A 122 -11.30 5.24 -7.15
CA VAL A 122 -11.05 4.50 -8.40
C VAL A 122 -12.23 4.59 -9.36
N PHE A 123 -13.48 4.58 -8.86
CA PHE A 123 -14.67 4.73 -9.69
C PHE A 123 -14.71 6.09 -10.41
N LEU A 124 -14.42 7.18 -9.70
CA LEU A 124 -14.30 8.52 -10.28
C LEU A 124 -13.14 8.60 -11.29
N VAL A 125 -12.01 7.99 -10.99
CA VAL A 125 -10.87 7.93 -11.92
C VAL A 125 -11.24 7.14 -13.18
N CYS A 126 -11.95 6.01 -13.09
CA CYS A 126 -12.43 5.27 -14.26
C CYS A 126 -13.40 6.10 -15.11
N GLY A 127 -14.29 6.88 -14.48
CA GLY A 127 -15.16 7.83 -15.19
C GLY A 127 -14.35 8.92 -15.90
N LEU A 128 -13.36 9.50 -15.21
CA LEU A 128 -12.42 10.46 -15.79
C LEU A 128 -11.64 9.86 -16.96
N THR A 129 -11.13 8.63 -16.82
CA THR A 129 -10.44 7.91 -17.91
C THR A 129 -11.36 7.79 -19.11
N SER A 130 -12.60 7.36 -18.93
CA SER A 130 -13.57 7.21 -20.01
C SER A 130 -13.83 8.53 -20.74
N PHE A 131 -13.90 9.64 -20.00
CA PHE A 131 -14.06 10.97 -20.57
C PHE A 131 -12.80 11.46 -21.31
N VAL A 132 -11.61 11.28 -20.71
CA VAL A 132 -10.33 11.64 -21.33
C VAL A 132 -10.09 10.84 -22.61
N MET A 133 -10.44 9.54 -22.64
CA MET A 133 -10.37 8.73 -23.86
C MET A 133 -11.17 9.35 -25.01
N VAL A 134 -12.40 9.82 -24.74
CA VAL A 134 -13.24 10.45 -25.76
C VAL A 134 -12.67 11.79 -26.23
N ILE A 135 -12.08 12.58 -25.33
CA ILE A 135 -11.40 13.83 -25.72
C ILE A 135 -10.18 13.54 -26.58
N VAL A 136 -9.35 12.59 -26.16
CA VAL A 136 -8.12 12.23 -26.87
C VAL A 136 -8.42 11.63 -28.24
N HIS A 137 -9.54 10.90 -28.37
CA HIS A 137 -10.05 10.39 -29.64
C HIS A 137 -10.15 11.47 -30.73
N GLU A 138 -10.55 12.70 -30.37
CA GLU A 138 -10.67 13.81 -31.32
C GLU A 138 -9.32 14.45 -31.67
N ARG A 139 -8.32 14.30 -30.79
CA ARG A 139 -6.96 14.82 -31.01
C ARG A 139 -6.06 13.83 -31.73
N VAL A 140 -6.54 12.61 -31.99
CA VAL A 140 -5.77 11.62 -32.74
C VAL A 140 -5.44 12.18 -34.11
N PRO A 141 -4.15 12.23 -34.50
CA PRO A 141 -3.76 12.75 -35.80
C PRO A 141 -4.30 11.88 -36.94
N ASP A 142 -4.65 12.52 -38.05
CA ASP A 142 -5.16 11.82 -39.24
C ASP A 142 -4.16 10.78 -39.75
N MET A 143 -4.62 9.52 -39.85
CA MET A 143 -3.80 8.36 -40.24
C MET A 143 -3.22 8.47 -41.66
N ARG A 144 -3.81 9.31 -42.52
CA ARG A 144 -3.31 9.56 -43.88
C ARG A 144 -2.10 10.49 -43.89
N THR A 145 -2.05 11.43 -42.96
CA THR A 145 -0.99 12.44 -42.86
C THR A 145 0.14 11.94 -41.97
N TYR A 146 -0.20 11.18 -40.92
CA TYR A 146 0.74 10.67 -39.93
C TYR A 146 0.63 9.13 -39.84
N PRO A 147 1.53 8.37 -40.49
CA PRO A 147 1.54 6.91 -40.42
C PRO A 147 1.88 6.42 -38.99
N PRO A 148 1.66 5.12 -38.69
CA PRO A 148 2.08 4.52 -37.42
C PRO A 148 3.59 4.66 -37.22
N LEU A 149 4.01 4.82 -35.97
CA LEU A 149 5.43 4.88 -35.63
C LEU A 149 6.09 3.53 -35.89
N PRO A 150 7.37 3.51 -36.33
CA PRO A 150 8.10 2.27 -36.53
C PRO A 150 8.24 1.51 -35.21
N ASP A 151 7.83 0.25 -35.19
CA ASP A 151 7.82 -0.59 -34.01
C ASP A 151 8.25 -2.00 -34.39
N ILE A 152 9.43 -2.39 -33.89
CA ILE A 152 10.10 -3.65 -34.24
C ILE A 152 9.17 -4.85 -34.05
N PHE A 153 8.35 -4.87 -32.98
CA PHE A 153 7.46 -5.99 -32.73
C PHE A 153 6.30 -6.05 -33.73
N LEU A 154 5.67 -4.90 -33.99
CA LEU A 154 4.53 -4.81 -34.93
C LEU A 154 4.99 -5.05 -36.37
N ASP A 155 6.22 -4.70 -36.71
CA ASP A 155 6.80 -4.94 -38.04
C ASP A 155 7.20 -6.43 -38.23
N SER A 156 7.54 -7.12 -37.15
CA SER A 156 8.02 -8.51 -37.19
C SER A 156 6.91 -9.57 -37.06
N VAL A 157 5.80 -9.24 -36.38
CA VAL A 157 4.72 -10.18 -36.08
C VAL A 157 3.49 -9.83 -36.92
N PRO A 158 2.87 -10.80 -37.62
CA PRO A 158 1.62 -10.54 -38.32
C PRO A 158 0.47 -10.35 -37.33
N ARG A 159 -0.43 -9.43 -37.65
CA ARG A 159 -1.62 -9.14 -36.83
C ARG A 159 -2.51 -10.37 -36.68
N ILE A 160 -2.91 -10.67 -35.45
CA ILE A 160 -3.87 -11.72 -35.11
C ILE A 160 -5.18 -11.07 -34.61
N PRO A 161 -6.30 -11.16 -35.35
CA PRO A 161 -7.52 -10.41 -35.04
C PRO A 161 -8.25 -10.90 -33.79
N TRP A 162 -8.10 -12.18 -33.43
CA TRP A 162 -8.72 -12.75 -32.22
C TRP A 162 -7.87 -12.57 -30.96
N ALA A 163 -6.62 -12.12 -31.09
CA ALA A 163 -5.69 -12.04 -29.97
C ALA A 163 -6.19 -11.09 -28.87
N PHE A 164 -6.77 -9.95 -29.25
CA PHE A 164 -7.26 -8.98 -28.26
C PHE A 164 -8.36 -9.56 -27.36
N VAL A 165 -9.29 -10.34 -27.92
CA VAL A 165 -10.33 -11.04 -27.16
C VAL A 165 -9.72 -12.06 -26.19
N MET A 166 -8.65 -12.75 -26.60
CA MET A 166 -7.94 -13.67 -25.71
C MET A 166 -7.18 -12.94 -24.60
N ALA A 167 -6.65 -11.75 -24.85
CA ALA A 167 -6.05 -10.91 -23.82
C ALA A 167 -7.07 -10.50 -22.75
N GLU A 168 -8.27 -10.08 -23.18
CA GLU A 168 -9.39 -9.77 -22.27
C GLU A 168 -9.82 -11.00 -21.47
N ALA A 169 -9.91 -12.17 -22.11
CA ALA A 169 -10.20 -13.43 -21.44
C ALA A 169 -9.16 -13.74 -20.35
N CYS A 170 -7.86 -13.56 -20.63
CA CYS A 170 -6.80 -13.73 -19.63
C CYS A 170 -6.99 -12.77 -18.43
N GLY A 171 -7.31 -11.50 -18.70
CA GLY A 171 -7.61 -10.51 -17.67
C GLY A 171 -8.84 -10.86 -16.82
N LEU A 172 -9.92 -11.36 -17.44
CA LEU A 172 -11.12 -11.81 -16.74
C LEU A 172 -10.86 -13.04 -15.87
N ILE A 173 -10.06 -14.00 -16.34
CA ILE A 173 -9.66 -15.16 -15.53
C ILE A 173 -8.84 -14.71 -14.31
N LEU A 174 -7.87 -13.81 -14.48
CA LEU A 174 -7.11 -13.23 -13.37
C LEU A 174 -8.00 -12.47 -12.39
N CYS A 175 -8.97 -11.71 -12.90
CA CYS A 175 -9.94 -10.98 -12.09
C CYS A 175 -10.80 -11.94 -11.25
N TYR A 176 -11.31 -13.01 -11.85
CA TYR A 176 -12.07 -14.03 -11.14
C TYR A 176 -11.25 -14.74 -10.07
N MET A 177 -10.00 -15.13 -10.38
CA MET A 177 -9.09 -15.71 -9.38
C MET A 177 -8.84 -14.75 -8.21
N PHE A 178 -8.61 -13.47 -8.47
CA PHE A 178 -8.43 -12.48 -7.43
C PHE A 178 -9.71 -12.27 -6.60
N LEU A 179 -10.89 -12.22 -7.23
CA LEU A 179 -12.16 -12.11 -6.52
C LEU A 179 -12.41 -13.31 -5.59
N LEU A 180 -12.08 -14.53 -6.02
CA LEU A 180 -12.14 -15.71 -5.15
C LEU A 180 -11.20 -15.58 -3.95
N ILE A 181 -9.95 -15.15 -4.17
CA ILE A 181 -9.00 -14.89 -3.08
C ILE A 181 -9.56 -13.83 -2.13
N LEU A 182 -10.08 -12.72 -2.67
CA LEU A 182 -10.65 -11.62 -1.89
C LEU A 182 -11.83 -12.08 -1.02
N LEU A 183 -12.70 -12.95 -1.53
CA LEU A 183 -13.83 -13.50 -0.79
C LEU A 183 -13.40 -14.40 0.37
N LEU A 184 -12.34 -15.19 0.17
CA LEU A 184 -11.83 -16.14 1.16
C LEU A 184 -10.82 -15.51 2.13
N HIS A 185 -10.27 -14.34 1.83
CA HIS A 185 -9.25 -13.70 2.65
C HIS A 185 -9.87 -13.00 3.87
N LYS A 186 -9.31 -13.23 5.06
CA LYS A 186 -9.80 -12.64 6.32
C LYS A 186 -9.76 -11.11 6.32
N HIS A 187 -8.74 -10.53 5.69
CA HIS A 187 -8.49 -9.08 5.63
C HIS A 187 -8.97 -8.43 4.32
N ARG A 188 -10.08 -8.91 3.74
CA ARG A 188 -10.60 -8.49 2.42
C ARG A 188 -10.71 -6.98 2.20
N SER A 189 -11.09 -6.21 3.22
CA SER A 189 -11.19 -4.74 3.11
C SER A 189 -9.84 -4.07 2.84
N ILE A 190 -8.77 -4.56 3.46
CA ILE A 190 -7.42 -4.03 3.28
C ILE A 190 -6.91 -4.33 1.87
N LEU A 191 -7.12 -5.57 1.39
CA LEU A 191 -6.72 -5.96 0.03
C LEU A 191 -7.45 -5.12 -1.03
N LEU A 192 -8.78 -4.98 -0.89
CA LEU A 192 -9.58 -4.18 -1.82
C LEU A 192 -9.17 -2.71 -1.80
N ARG A 193 -8.95 -2.13 -0.63
CA ARG A 193 -8.46 -0.74 -0.48
C ARG A 193 -7.11 -0.54 -1.17
N ARG A 194 -6.16 -1.47 -0.99
CA ARG A 194 -4.84 -1.40 -1.63
C ARG A 194 -4.98 -1.48 -3.15
N LEU A 195 -5.78 -2.42 -3.66
CA LEU A 195 -6.05 -2.57 -5.10
C LEU A 195 -6.66 -1.29 -5.68
N CYS A 196 -7.74 -0.77 -5.10
CA CYS A 196 -8.41 0.44 -5.57
C CYS A 196 -7.46 1.66 -5.55
N SER A 197 -6.65 1.81 -4.50
CA SER A 197 -5.69 2.92 -4.41
C SER A 197 -4.58 2.86 -5.47
N LEU A 198 -4.02 1.67 -5.72
CA LEU A 198 -2.97 1.46 -6.71
C LEU A 198 -3.52 1.60 -8.13
N MET A 199 -4.67 0.97 -8.40
CA MET A 199 -5.34 1.05 -9.70
C MET A 199 -5.71 2.49 -10.04
N GLY A 200 -6.38 3.20 -9.12
CA GLY A 200 -6.74 4.61 -9.33
C GLY A 200 -5.53 5.51 -9.56
N THR A 201 -4.41 5.27 -8.87
CA THR A 201 -3.19 6.08 -9.06
C THR A 201 -2.57 5.88 -10.46
N VAL A 202 -2.48 4.63 -10.94
CA VAL A 202 -1.94 4.36 -12.29
C VAL A 202 -2.87 4.90 -13.38
N PHE A 203 -4.18 4.70 -13.23
CA PHE A 203 -5.16 5.22 -14.19
C PHE A 203 -5.23 6.75 -14.20
N LEU A 204 -5.04 7.41 -13.05
CA LEU A 204 -4.94 8.87 -13.01
C LEU A 204 -3.70 9.38 -13.75
N LEU A 205 -2.55 8.73 -13.53
CA LEU A 205 -1.34 9.04 -14.30
C LEU A 205 -1.61 8.87 -15.80
N ARG A 206 -2.35 7.82 -16.18
CA ARG A 206 -2.75 7.55 -17.56
C ARG A 206 -3.58 8.68 -18.15
N CYS A 207 -4.57 9.18 -17.40
CA CYS A 207 -5.38 10.33 -17.81
C CYS A 207 -4.50 11.55 -18.10
N CYS A 208 -3.56 11.87 -17.21
CA CYS A 208 -2.64 12.99 -17.39
C CYS A 208 -1.77 12.79 -18.64
N THR A 209 -1.17 11.62 -18.81
CA THR A 209 -0.32 11.32 -19.95
C THR A 209 -1.09 11.40 -21.26
N MET A 210 -2.20 10.67 -21.41
CA MET A 210 -2.97 10.65 -22.67
C MET A 210 -3.49 12.05 -23.04
N PHE A 211 -3.83 12.88 -22.05
CA PHE A 211 -4.23 14.25 -22.31
C PHE A 211 -3.08 15.13 -22.82
N VAL A 212 -1.86 14.93 -22.28
CA VAL A 212 -0.66 15.70 -22.65
C VAL A 212 -0.13 15.29 -24.03
N THR A 213 -0.17 14.00 -24.37
CA THR A 213 0.29 13.50 -25.66
C THR A 213 -0.62 12.41 -26.20
N SER A 214 -1.13 12.65 -27.41
CA SER A 214 -1.92 11.72 -28.20
C SER A 214 -1.08 11.20 -29.37
N LEU A 215 -0.86 9.88 -29.45
CA LEU A 215 -0.07 9.27 -30.52
C LEU A 215 -0.95 8.85 -31.71
N SER A 216 -0.31 8.62 -32.86
CA SER A 216 -0.97 8.06 -34.04
C SER A 216 -1.38 6.60 -33.80
N VAL A 217 -2.44 6.17 -34.50
CA VAL A 217 -3.01 4.83 -34.37
C VAL A 217 -2.02 3.77 -34.90
N PRO A 218 -1.78 2.67 -34.16
CA PRO A 218 -0.81 1.63 -34.54
C PRO A 218 -1.26 0.74 -35.71
N GLY A 219 -2.57 0.69 -36.02
CA GLY A 219 -3.13 -0.16 -37.08
C GLY A 219 -4.14 0.53 -37.98
N GLN A 220 -4.02 0.34 -39.30
CA GLN A 220 -4.95 0.90 -40.30
C GLN A 220 -6.37 0.32 -40.24
N HIS A 221 -6.56 -0.77 -39.50
CA HIS A 221 -7.84 -1.45 -39.37
C HIS A 221 -8.81 -0.79 -38.37
N LEU A 222 -8.33 0.13 -37.53
CA LEU A 222 -9.21 0.87 -36.62
C LEU A 222 -9.82 2.06 -37.38
N LYS A 223 -11.14 2.01 -37.60
CA LYS A 223 -11.91 3.14 -38.13
C LYS A 223 -12.42 4.00 -36.97
N CYS A 224 -11.83 5.18 -36.80
CA CYS A 224 -12.26 6.14 -35.79
C CYS A 224 -13.39 7.00 -36.37
N SER A 225 -14.61 6.84 -35.86
CA SER A 225 -15.76 7.66 -36.27
C SER A 225 -15.90 8.88 -35.38
N TYR A 226 -15.94 10.06 -36.00
CA TYR A 226 -16.25 11.33 -35.35
C TYR A 226 -17.78 11.47 -35.22
N GLY A 227 -18.25 11.98 -34.08
CA GLY A 227 -19.68 12.12 -33.80
C GLY A 227 -20.00 13.39 -33.02
N ASP A 228 -21.28 13.77 -33.04
CA ASP A 228 -21.81 14.97 -32.36
C ASP A 228 -21.55 14.99 -30.86
N THR A 229 -21.55 16.19 -30.27
CA THR A 229 -21.27 16.43 -28.84
C THR A 229 -22.12 15.58 -27.88
N TRP A 230 -23.38 15.32 -28.21
CA TRP A 230 -24.24 14.43 -27.42
C TRP A 230 -23.83 12.96 -27.55
N GLY A 231 -23.46 12.52 -28.75
CA GLY A 231 -22.91 11.19 -29.00
C GLY A 231 -21.59 10.94 -28.26
N LYS A 232 -20.79 12.00 -28.00
CA LYS A 232 -19.56 11.91 -27.19
C LYS A 232 -19.85 11.54 -25.75
N ILE A 233 -20.82 12.20 -25.12
CA ILE A 233 -21.22 11.91 -23.74
C ILE A 233 -21.78 10.49 -23.65
N GLN A 234 -22.64 10.11 -24.60
CA GLN A 234 -23.19 8.76 -24.66
C GLN A 234 -22.09 7.70 -24.84
N ARG A 235 -21.08 7.96 -25.68
CA ARG A 235 -19.92 7.07 -25.85
C ARG A 235 -19.06 7.00 -24.60
N ALA A 236 -18.81 8.13 -23.92
CA ALA A 236 -18.07 8.15 -22.65
C ALA A 236 -18.80 7.32 -21.57
N LEU A 237 -20.13 7.44 -21.48
CA LEU A 237 -20.96 6.65 -20.57
C LEU A 237 -20.97 5.16 -20.94
N ALA A 238 -20.99 4.83 -22.23
CA ALA A 238 -20.89 3.45 -22.71
C ALA A 238 -19.53 2.82 -22.37
N ILE A 239 -18.43 3.55 -22.58
CA ILE A 239 -17.07 3.12 -22.18
C ILE A 239 -17.02 2.91 -20.66
N TRP A 240 -17.56 3.85 -19.89
CA TRP A 240 -17.52 3.79 -18.43
C TRP A 240 -18.32 2.60 -17.89
N SER A 241 -19.53 2.38 -18.40
CA SER A 241 -20.37 1.25 -17.99
C SER A 241 -19.86 -0.11 -18.48
N GLY A 242 -19.17 -0.16 -19.62
CA GLY A 242 -18.51 -1.36 -20.15
C GLY A 242 -17.11 -1.62 -19.58
N PHE A 243 -16.65 -0.83 -18.60
CA PHE A 243 -15.29 -0.89 -18.04
C PHE A 243 -14.17 -0.82 -19.11
N GLY A 244 -14.44 -0.20 -20.26
CA GLY A 244 -13.49 -0.08 -21.38
C GLY A 244 -13.13 -1.39 -22.08
N MET A 245 -13.92 -2.45 -21.94
CA MET A 245 -13.68 -3.74 -22.59
C MET A 245 -14.26 -3.78 -24.02
N THR A 246 -13.48 -4.27 -24.98
CA THR A 246 -13.93 -4.49 -26.36
C THR A 246 -14.95 -5.62 -26.49
N LEU A 247 -14.98 -6.59 -25.54
CA LEU A 247 -16.05 -7.59 -25.46
C LEU A 247 -17.46 -6.97 -25.35
N THR A 248 -17.56 -5.75 -24.84
CA THR A 248 -18.83 -5.01 -24.74
C THR A 248 -19.17 -4.22 -26.01
N GLY A 249 -18.40 -4.41 -27.10
CA GLY A 249 -18.59 -3.76 -28.39
C GLY A 249 -18.00 -2.35 -28.48
N VAL A 250 -17.22 -1.94 -27.48
CA VAL A 250 -16.63 -0.60 -27.43
C VAL A 250 -15.28 -0.58 -28.14
N GLN A 251 -15.20 0.10 -29.28
CA GLN A 251 -13.92 0.41 -29.94
C GLN A 251 -13.50 1.83 -29.60
N THR A 252 -12.32 1.99 -29.00
CA THR A 252 -11.72 3.29 -28.67
C THR A 252 -10.49 3.53 -29.54
N CYS A 253 -10.32 4.75 -30.04
CA CYS A 253 -9.05 5.19 -30.62
C CYS A 253 -8.45 6.30 -29.76
N GLY A 254 -7.12 6.39 -29.74
CA GLY A 254 -6.37 7.43 -29.01
C GLY A 254 -5.83 6.96 -27.67
N ASP A 255 -5.96 5.67 -27.36
CA ASP A 255 -5.46 5.07 -26.13
C ASP A 255 -4.06 4.45 -26.30
N TYR A 256 -3.12 5.24 -26.80
CA TYR A 256 -1.79 4.74 -27.18
C TYR A 256 -0.67 5.37 -26.35
N MET A 257 -0.95 5.77 -25.12
CA MET A 257 0.12 6.11 -24.17
C MET A 257 -0.04 5.25 -22.91
N PHE A 258 0.74 4.16 -22.90
CA PHE A 258 0.77 3.01 -21.99
C PHE A 258 -0.56 2.27 -21.77
N SER A 259 -0.55 0.94 -21.96
CA SER A 259 -1.75 0.10 -22.04
C SER A 259 -2.39 -0.22 -20.68
N GLY A 260 -3.68 0.09 -20.54
CA GLY A 260 -4.48 -0.16 -19.33
C GLY A 260 -4.83 -1.63 -19.16
N HIS A 261 -4.99 -2.37 -20.25
CA HIS A 261 -5.15 -3.83 -20.19
C HIS A 261 -3.91 -4.47 -19.57
N THR A 262 -2.71 -4.05 -20.00
CA THR A 262 -1.45 -4.49 -19.40
C THR A 262 -1.36 -4.11 -17.92
N VAL A 263 -1.75 -2.88 -17.54
CA VAL A 263 -1.80 -2.45 -16.13
C VAL A 263 -2.71 -3.37 -15.31
N VAL A 264 -3.94 -3.62 -15.77
CA VAL A 264 -4.92 -4.43 -15.03
C VAL A 264 -4.46 -5.88 -14.90
N ILE A 265 -4.03 -6.52 -15.99
CA ILE A 265 -3.52 -7.90 -16.00
C ILE A 265 -2.31 -8.04 -15.06
N THR A 266 -1.34 -7.13 -15.18
CA THR A 266 -0.12 -7.16 -14.38
C THR A 266 -0.40 -6.90 -12.90
N MET A 267 -1.26 -5.92 -12.59
CA MET A 267 -1.64 -5.59 -11.22
C MET A 267 -2.37 -6.77 -10.56
N LEU A 268 -3.34 -7.38 -11.26
CA LEU A 268 -4.06 -8.55 -10.76
C LEU A 268 -3.12 -9.72 -10.50
N ASN A 269 -2.19 -10.00 -11.43
CA ASN A 269 -1.16 -11.04 -11.23
C ASN A 269 -0.35 -10.79 -9.95
N PHE A 270 0.15 -9.58 -9.73
CA PHE A 270 0.92 -9.27 -8.52
C PHE A 270 0.10 -9.40 -7.24
N PHE A 271 -1.14 -8.93 -7.24
CA PHE A 271 -2.04 -9.09 -6.09
C PHE A 271 -2.34 -10.57 -5.80
N VAL A 272 -2.58 -11.38 -6.83
CA VAL A 272 -2.76 -12.83 -6.67
C VAL A 272 -1.51 -13.44 -6.03
N THR A 273 -0.30 -13.10 -6.49
CA THR A 273 0.94 -13.68 -5.95
C THR A 273 1.32 -13.20 -4.55
N GLU A 274 1.00 -11.95 -4.18
CA GLU A 274 1.36 -11.39 -2.87
C GLU A 274 0.45 -11.92 -1.74
N TYR A 275 -0.86 -11.96 -2.00
CA TYR A 275 -1.85 -12.32 -0.97
C TYR A 275 -2.17 -13.81 -0.92
N THR A 276 -1.54 -14.63 -1.77
CA THR A 276 -1.67 -16.09 -1.76
C THR A 276 -0.53 -16.74 -0.97
N PRO A 277 -0.74 -17.85 -0.23
CA PRO A 277 0.33 -18.47 0.52
C PRO A 277 1.36 -19.12 -0.41
N ARG A 278 2.63 -19.15 0.01
CA ARG A 278 3.77 -19.62 -0.80
C ARG A 278 3.71 -21.10 -1.22
N ASN A 279 2.84 -21.90 -0.63
CA ASN A 279 2.66 -23.30 -0.99
C ASN A 279 1.76 -23.49 -2.22
N TRP A 280 0.97 -22.48 -2.62
CA TRP A 280 0.05 -22.54 -3.77
C TRP A 280 0.78 -22.19 -5.08
N ASN A 281 1.87 -22.91 -5.36
CA ASN A 281 2.73 -22.68 -6.52
C ASN A 281 1.98 -22.75 -7.86
N LEU A 282 0.94 -23.60 -7.94
CA LEU A 282 0.12 -23.74 -9.13
C LEU A 282 -0.64 -22.45 -9.47
N ILE A 283 -1.25 -21.79 -8.47
CA ILE A 283 -1.97 -20.52 -8.67
C ILE A 283 -1.00 -19.43 -9.12
N HIS A 284 0.19 -19.36 -8.52
CA HIS A 284 1.23 -18.40 -8.92
C HIS A 284 1.71 -18.68 -10.35
N THR A 285 1.92 -19.95 -10.71
CA THR A 285 2.36 -20.32 -12.06
C THR A 285 1.30 -19.93 -13.08
N ILE A 286 0.03 -20.26 -12.83
CA ILE A 286 -1.08 -19.89 -13.71
C ILE A 286 -1.20 -18.36 -13.84
N SER A 287 -1.08 -17.61 -12.75
CA SER A 287 -1.20 -16.15 -12.81
C SER A 287 -0.08 -15.51 -13.65
N TRP A 288 1.15 -15.98 -13.51
CA TRP A 288 2.29 -15.50 -14.30
C TRP A 288 2.18 -15.90 -15.78
N VAL A 289 1.71 -17.11 -16.06
CA VAL A 289 1.45 -17.59 -17.42
C VAL A 289 0.36 -16.74 -18.08
N LEU A 290 -0.76 -16.50 -17.41
CA LEU A 290 -1.83 -15.62 -17.91
C LEU A 290 -1.34 -14.19 -18.12
N ASN A 291 -0.48 -13.67 -17.26
CA ASN A 291 0.12 -12.34 -17.44
C ASN A 291 1.01 -12.28 -18.69
N LEU A 292 1.87 -13.27 -18.89
CA LEU A 292 2.75 -13.36 -20.06
C LEU A 292 1.96 -13.47 -21.36
N PHE A 293 1.00 -14.40 -21.42
CA PHE A 293 0.16 -14.59 -22.60
C PHE A 293 -0.77 -13.40 -22.85
N GLY A 294 -1.33 -12.79 -21.80
CA GLY A 294 -2.13 -11.57 -21.91
C GLY A 294 -1.33 -10.43 -22.56
N ILE A 295 -0.11 -10.20 -22.09
CA ILE A 295 0.81 -9.21 -22.69
C ILE A 295 1.12 -9.53 -24.15
N PHE A 296 1.44 -10.79 -24.46
CA PHE A 296 1.71 -11.23 -25.84
C PHE A 296 0.50 -11.00 -26.76
N PHE A 297 -0.71 -11.35 -26.31
CA PHE A 297 -1.94 -11.19 -27.08
C PHE A 297 -2.31 -9.73 -27.32
N ILE A 298 -2.02 -8.83 -26.36
CA ILE A 298 -2.18 -7.39 -26.56
C ILE A 298 -1.29 -6.90 -27.71
N LEU A 299 -0.03 -7.31 -27.74
CA LEU A 299 0.91 -6.93 -28.79
C LEU A 299 0.53 -7.54 -30.15
N ALA A 300 0.17 -8.83 -30.18
CA ALA A 300 -0.20 -9.55 -31.39
C ALA A 300 -1.50 -9.02 -32.04
N ALA A 301 -2.34 -8.31 -31.29
CA ALA A 301 -3.53 -7.66 -31.83
C ALA A 301 -3.24 -6.37 -32.63
N HIS A 302 -2.05 -5.78 -32.44
CA HIS A 302 -1.63 -4.50 -33.01
C HIS A 302 -2.52 -3.32 -32.59
N GLU A 303 -3.08 -3.40 -31.38
CA GLU A 303 -3.93 -2.36 -30.79
C GLU A 303 -3.14 -1.37 -29.92
N HIS A 304 -1.92 -1.74 -29.50
CA HIS A 304 -1.00 -0.90 -28.73
C HIS A 304 0.43 -1.02 -29.28
N TYR A 305 1.23 0.03 -29.10
CA TYR A 305 2.66 -0.05 -29.38
C TYR A 305 3.38 -0.93 -28.35
N SER A 306 4.50 -1.53 -28.73
CA SER A 306 5.34 -2.32 -27.82
C SER A 306 5.84 -1.49 -26.63
N ILE A 307 6.15 -0.21 -26.87
CA ILE A 307 6.55 0.74 -25.83
C ILE A 307 5.43 1.00 -24.81
N ASP A 308 4.16 1.02 -25.24
CA ASP A 308 3.01 1.22 -24.35
C ASP A 308 2.90 0.07 -23.35
N VAL A 309 3.09 -1.15 -23.84
CA VAL A 309 3.04 -2.36 -23.03
C VAL A 309 4.24 -2.44 -22.09
N PHE A 310 5.44 -2.10 -22.57
CA PHE A 310 6.65 -2.08 -21.75
C PHE A 310 6.57 -1.06 -20.61
N ILE A 311 6.17 0.18 -20.91
CA ILE A 311 6.03 1.25 -19.91
C ILE A 311 4.93 0.89 -18.90
N ALA A 312 3.78 0.37 -19.37
CA ALA A 312 2.71 -0.07 -18.49
C ALA A 312 3.17 -1.15 -17.50
N PHE A 313 3.89 -2.17 -17.99
CA PHE A 313 4.45 -3.22 -17.14
C PHE A 313 5.46 -2.65 -16.14
N TYR A 314 6.36 -1.76 -16.58
CA TYR A 314 7.36 -1.13 -15.73
C TYR A 314 6.75 -0.28 -14.61
N ILE A 315 5.86 0.66 -14.95
CA ILE A 315 5.20 1.54 -13.98
C ILE A 315 4.40 0.71 -12.97
N THR A 316 3.63 -0.27 -13.44
CA THR A 316 2.81 -1.14 -12.57
C THR A 316 3.69 -1.91 -11.58
N THR A 317 4.78 -2.52 -12.07
CA THR A 317 5.73 -3.26 -11.23
C THR A 317 6.40 -2.37 -10.18
N ARG A 318 6.88 -1.19 -10.59
CA ARG A 318 7.55 -0.26 -9.67
C ARG A 318 6.60 0.32 -8.63
N LEU A 319 5.41 0.74 -9.05
CA LEU A 319 4.42 1.27 -8.11
C LEU A 319 3.99 0.21 -7.10
N PHE A 320 3.74 -1.03 -7.56
CA PHE A 320 3.40 -2.15 -6.69
C PHE A 320 4.51 -2.43 -5.67
N LEU A 321 5.76 -2.54 -6.12
CA LEU A 321 6.91 -2.80 -5.26
C LEU A 321 7.12 -1.68 -4.24
N TYR A 322 7.08 -0.42 -4.67
CA TYR A 322 7.26 0.73 -3.78
C TYR A 322 6.15 0.80 -2.73
N TYR A 323 4.90 0.58 -3.13
CA TYR A 323 3.77 0.55 -2.21
C TYR A 323 3.93 -0.53 -1.15
N HIS A 324 4.22 -1.77 -1.55
CA HIS A 324 4.37 -2.89 -0.61
C HIS A 324 5.64 -2.79 0.23
N THR A 325 6.72 -2.22 -0.30
CA THR A 325 7.94 -1.95 0.49
C THR A 325 7.66 -0.93 1.59
N LEU A 326 6.93 0.15 1.27
CA LEU A 326 6.51 1.16 2.24
C LEU A 326 5.52 0.59 3.27
N ALA A 327 4.54 -0.22 2.83
CA ALA A 327 3.53 -0.82 3.72
C ALA A 327 4.12 -1.89 4.65
N ASN A 328 5.08 -2.67 4.17
CA ASN A 328 5.65 -3.78 4.93
C ASN A 328 6.78 -3.31 5.89
N THR A 329 7.36 -2.14 5.64
CA THR A 329 8.47 -1.60 6.44
C THR A 329 8.02 -0.47 7.37
N ARG A 330 7.84 -0.77 8.66
CA ARG A 330 7.35 0.17 9.68
C ARG A 330 8.15 1.49 9.76
N ALA A 331 9.47 1.42 9.57
CA ALA A 331 10.34 2.60 9.62
C ALA A 331 10.01 3.63 8.52
N PHE A 332 9.61 3.16 7.33
CA PHE A 332 9.27 4.06 6.22
C PHE A 332 7.82 4.53 6.29
N GLN A 333 6.91 3.69 6.79
CA GLN A 333 5.49 4.01 6.94
C GLN A 333 5.25 5.26 7.81
N HIS A 334 6.00 5.40 8.91
CA HIS A 334 5.85 6.54 9.84
C HIS A 334 6.73 7.75 9.50
N SER A 335 7.50 7.69 8.41
CA SER A 335 8.38 8.79 8.02
C SER A 335 7.59 10.01 7.52
N ARG A 336 7.99 11.21 7.95
CA ARG A 336 7.46 12.49 7.42
C ARG A 336 7.59 12.57 5.89
N ARG A 337 8.63 11.96 5.32
CA ARG A 337 8.87 11.92 3.87
C ARG A 337 7.79 11.12 3.13
N ALA A 338 7.41 9.96 3.66
CA ALA A 338 6.36 9.14 3.05
C ALA A 338 5.00 9.87 3.04
N ARG A 339 4.70 10.63 4.09
CA ARG A 339 3.47 11.45 4.17
C ARG A 339 3.42 12.58 3.14
N ILE A 340 4.56 13.21 2.84
CA ILE A 340 4.65 14.32 1.88
C ILE A 340 4.61 13.80 0.43
N TRP A 341 5.38 12.76 0.13
CA TRP A 341 5.51 12.24 -1.24
C TRP A 341 4.35 11.33 -1.63
N PHE A 342 3.73 10.65 -0.66
CA PHE A 342 2.62 9.73 -0.89
C PHE A 342 1.48 9.98 0.12
N PRO A 343 0.76 11.12 0.00
CA PRO A 343 -0.29 11.48 0.95
C PRO A 343 -1.44 10.47 0.97
N MET A 344 -1.83 9.95 -0.20
CA MET A 344 -2.85 8.89 -0.33
C MET A 344 -2.43 7.59 0.36
N PHE A 345 -1.17 7.18 0.20
CA PHE A 345 -0.61 6.01 0.90
C PHE A 345 -0.66 6.21 2.42
N SER A 346 -0.20 7.37 2.90
CA SER A 346 -0.20 7.66 4.34
C SER A 346 -1.61 7.58 4.90
N PHE A 347 -2.61 8.18 4.25
CA PHE A 347 -3.99 8.16 4.72
C PHE A 347 -4.58 6.74 4.83
N PHE A 348 -4.41 5.92 3.79
CA PHE A 348 -4.98 4.57 3.76
C PHE A 348 -4.24 3.59 4.68
N GLU A 349 -2.93 3.71 4.84
CA GLU A 349 -2.12 2.76 5.61
C GLU A 349 -1.83 3.22 7.06
N CYS A 350 -2.29 4.40 7.51
CA CYS A 350 -2.07 4.91 8.89
C CYS A 350 -2.31 3.88 10.01
N ASN A 351 -3.29 2.97 9.86
CA ASN A 351 -3.71 2.03 10.90
C ASN A 351 -3.31 0.57 10.63
N VAL A 352 -2.59 0.30 9.53
CA VAL A 352 -2.12 -1.06 9.18
C VAL A 352 -0.67 -1.22 9.57
N ASN A 353 -0.41 -1.93 10.66
CA ASN A 353 0.93 -2.01 11.25
C ASN A 353 1.74 -3.23 10.77
N GLY A 354 2.29 -3.15 9.57
CA GLY A 354 3.20 -4.15 8.98
C GLY A 354 2.53 -5.08 7.95
N PRO A 355 3.20 -6.20 7.59
CA PRO A 355 2.74 -7.09 6.54
C PRO A 355 1.42 -7.76 6.90
N VAL A 356 0.49 -7.82 5.94
CA VAL A 356 -0.80 -8.49 6.09
C VAL A 356 -0.57 -10.00 6.04
N PRO A 357 -0.97 -10.77 7.06
CA PRO A 357 -0.80 -12.22 7.03
C PRO A 357 -1.80 -12.86 6.06
N ASN A 358 -1.35 -13.84 5.28
CA ASN A 358 -2.16 -14.60 4.33
C ASN A 358 -3.05 -15.61 5.07
N GLN A 359 -4.08 -15.10 5.76
CA GLN A 359 -5.06 -15.88 6.53
C GLN A 359 -6.39 -15.96 5.77
N TYR A 360 -6.88 -17.18 5.59
CA TYR A 360 -8.11 -17.47 4.86
C TYR A 360 -9.20 -17.91 5.84
N HIS A 361 -10.41 -17.38 5.67
CA HIS A 361 -11.59 -17.76 6.46
C HIS A 361 -12.79 -17.88 5.52
N TRP A 362 -13.59 -18.92 5.71
CA TRP A 362 -14.80 -19.12 4.92
C TRP A 362 -15.83 -18.02 5.23
N PRO A 363 -16.29 -17.23 4.25
CA PRO A 363 -17.11 -16.05 4.51
C PRO A 363 -18.56 -16.38 4.91
N PHE A 364 -19.03 -17.60 4.63
CA PHE A 364 -20.38 -18.06 4.99
C PHE A 364 -20.36 -18.91 6.27
N SER A 365 -21.47 -18.98 7.00
CA SER A 365 -21.63 -20.00 8.05
C SER A 365 -21.37 -21.37 7.42
N LYS A 366 -20.47 -22.19 8.00
CA LYS A 366 -20.11 -23.52 7.45
C LYS A 366 -21.37 -24.22 6.93
N PRO A 367 -21.43 -24.65 5.65
CA PRO A 367 -22.58 -25.40 5.17
C PRO A 367 -22.75 -26.63 6.06
N ALA A 368 -23.98 -26.94 6.48
CA ALA A 368 -24.27 -28.00 7.44
C ALA A 368 -23.62 -29.35 7.05
N PHE A 369 -23.47 -29.60 5.74
CA PHE A 369 -22.78 -30.75 5.16
C PHE A 369 -21.31 -30.93 5.62
N MET A 370 -20.57 -29.85 5.86
CA MET A 370 -19.17 -29.92 6.33
C MET A 370 -19.05 -30.23 7.84
N LYS A 371 -20.14 -30.12 8.62
CA LYS A 371 -20.15 -30.59 10.01
C LYS A 371 -20.34 -32.11 10.09
N THR A 372 -20.86 -32.74 9.05
CA THR A 372 -21.15 -34.18 9.03
C THR A 372 -19.97 -35.02 8.53
N LEU A 373 -19.00 -34.42 7.83
CA LEU A 373 -17.84 -35.13 7.28
C LEU A 373 -16.61 -35.10 8.20
N ILE A 374 -16.61 -34.22 9.21
CA ILE A 374 -15.59 -34.11 10.26
C ILE A 374 -16.34 -34.12 11.58
N GLY A 375 -16.99 -35.25 11.85
CA GLY A 375 -17.43 -35.66 13.19
C GLY A 375 -16.38 -36.60 13.76
#